data_AF-E2CUY4-F1
#
_entry.id   AF-E2CUY4-F1
#
_cell.length_a   1.000
_cell.length_b   1.000
_cell.length_c   1.000
_cell.angle_alpha   90.00
_cell.angle_beta   90.00
_cell.angle_gamma   90.00
#
_symmetry.space_group_name_H-M   'P 1'
#
loop_
_entity.id
_entity.type
_entity.pdbx_description
1 polymer ?
#
loop_
_entity_poly.entity_id
_entity_poly.type
_entity_poly.pdbx_seq_one_letter_code
_entity_poly.pdbx_strand_id
1 'polypeptide(L)'
;NGASFFFICIYFHIGRGLYYGSYLYKETWNIGVILLLLVMMTAFVGYVLPWGQMSFWGATVITNLLSAVPYMGDALVQWIWGGFSVDNATLTRFFAFHFLLPFAIVAATILHALFLHETGSNNPAGLNSDADKISFHPYFSYKDLLGFVVMLTALASLALFSPNLLGDPENFTPANPLVTPPHIKPEWYFLFAYAILRSIPNKLGGVLALLFSILVLMLVPLLHTSKQQGLTYRPIAQFLFWTLVADVLILTWIGGMPVEHPFVIIGQIA
;
A
#
# COMPACT_ATOMS: atom_id res chain seq x y z
N ASN A 1 -1.60 -0.36 -14.56
CA ASN A 1 -1.11 1.02 -14.84
C ASN A 1 -1.72 2.08 -13.94
N GLY A 2 -3.01 2.43 -14.07
CA GLY A 2 -3.62 3.46 -13.20
C GLY A 2 -3.52 3.13 -11.69
N ALA A 3 -3.85 1.89 -11.30
CA ALA A 3 -3.67 1.41 -9.93
C ALA A 3 -2.20 1.53 -9.46
N SER A 4 -1.25 1.17 -10.31
CA SER A 4 0.18 1.30 -10.01
C SER A 4 0.57 2.76 -9.73
N PHE A 5 0.11 3.71 -10.56
CA PHE A 5 0.34 5.14 -10.32
C PHE A 5 -0.32 5.64 -9.03
N PHE A 6 -1.48 5.09 -8.66
CA PHE A 6 -2.09 5.36 -7.36
C PHE A 6 -1.14 5.00 -6.20
N PHE A 7 -0.54 3.79 -6.23
CA PHE A 7 0.40 3.36 -5.20
C PHE A 7 1.72 4.14 -5.22
N ILE A 8 2.24 4.50 -6.40
CA ILE A 8 3.40 5.41 -6.48
C ILE A 8 3.09 6.71 -5.74
N CYS A 9 1.95 7.34 -6.04
CA CYS A 9 1.52 8.57 -5.39
C CYS A 9 1.32 8.41 -3.88
N ILE A 10 0.67 7.32 -3.43
CA ILE A 10 0.41 7.12 -1.99
C ILE A 10 1.70 6.87 -1.21
N TYR A 11 2.68 6.14 -1.76
CA TYR A 11 3.96 5.92 -1.10
C TYR A 11 4.79 7.19 -1.01
N PHE A 12 4.83 8.01 -2.06
CA PHE A 12 5.44 9.34 -1.98
C PHE A 12 4.70 10.24 -0.97
N HIS A 13 3.37 10.18 -0.92
CA HIS A 13 2.58 10.97 0.02
C HIS A 13 2.87 10.58 1.48
N ILE A 14 2.94 9.28 1.77
CA ILE A 14 3.31 8.75 3.09
C ILE A 14 4.76 9.14 3.43
N GLY A 15 5.70 8.92 2.50
CA GLY A 15 7.11 9.28 2.68
C GLY A 15 7.30 10.77 2.98
N ARG A 16 6.56 11.65 2.29
CA ARG A 16 6.51 13.09 2.58
C ARG A 16 6.02 13.33 4.01
N GLY A 17 4.96 12.65 4.43
CA GLY A 17 4.40 12.78 5.78
C GLY A 17 5.38 12.36 6.87
N LEU A 18 6.12 11.27 6.65
CA LEU A 18 7.21 10.82 7.53
C LEU A 18 8.38 11.81 7.57
N TYR A 19 8.85 12.27 6.41
CA TYR A 19 10.02 13.14 6.30
C TYR A 19 9.78 14.52 6.91
N TYR A 20 8.60 15.11 6.70
CA TYR A 20 8.30 16.45 7.22
C TYR A 20 7.55 16.44 8.56
N GLY A 21 7.30 15.27 9.15
CA GLY A 21 6.61 15.18 10.44
C GLY A 21 5.14 15.57 10.37
N SER A 22 4.49 15.41 9.21
CA SER A 22 3.06 15.72 9.06
C SER A 22 2.16 14.72 9.79
N TYR A 23 2.70 13.57 10.22
CA TYR A 23 2.00 12.62 11.08
C TYR A 23 1.61 13.19 12.44
N LEU A 24 2.17 14.34 12.85
CA LEU A 24 1.76 15.03 14.07
C LEU A 24 0.34 15.62 13.99
N TYR A 25 -0.22 15.76 12.78
CA TYR A 25 -1.66 15.96 12.59
C TYR A 25 -2.37 14.61 12.67
N LYS A 26 -2.58 14.13 13.89
CA LYS A 26 -2.91 12.73 14.21
C LYS A 26 -4.16 12.23 13.51
N GLU A 27 -5.19 13.06 13.44
CA GLU A 27 -6.50 12.79 12.89
C GLU A 27 -6.39 12.61 11.37
N THR A 28 -5.79 13.59 10.70
CA THR A 28 -5.44 13.54 9.27
C THR A 28 -4.59 12.32 8.97
N TRP A 29 -3.54 12.07 9.78
CA TRP A 29 -2.64 10.94 9.59
C TRP A 29 -3.32 9.58 9.74
N ASN A 30 -4.08 9.37 10.81
CA ASN A 30 -4.78 8.10 11.07
C ASN A 30 -5.84 7.81 10.00
N ILE A 31 -6.56 8.84 9.51
CA ILE A 31 -7.45 8.68 8.36
C ILE A 31 -6.64 8.36 7.09
N GLY A 32 -5.45 8.93 6.94
CA GLY A 32 -4.50 8.57 5.87
C GLY A 32 -4.11 7.09 5.90
N VAL A 33 -3.89 6.51 7.08
CA VAL A 33 -3.62 5.07 7.23
C VAL A 33 -4.87 4.24 6.89
N ILE A 34 -6.07 4.69 7.27
CA ILE A 34 -7.33 4.04 6.87
C ILE A 34 -7.50 4.08 5.35
N LEU A 35 -7.20 5.21 4.70
CA LEU A 35 -7.22 5.36 3.24
C LEU A 35 -6.26 4.38 2.57
N LEU A 36 -5.03 4.22 3.09
CA LEU A 36 -4.09 3.23 2.59
C LEU A 36 -4.68 1.82 2.65
N LEU A 37 -5.26 1.41 3.80
CA LEU A 37 -5.89 0.09 3.95
C LEU A 37 -7.06 -0.11 2.98
N LEU A 38 -7.92 0.89 2.78
CA LEU A 38 -9.03 0.84 1.84
C LEU A 38 -8.54 0.71 0.39
N VAL A 39 -7.50 1.44 0.00
CA VAL A 39 -6.90 1.38 -1.35
C VAL A 39 -6.25 0.01 -1.57
N MET A 40 -5.52 -0.51 -0.58
CA MET A 40 -4.94 -1.86 -0.61
C MET A 40 -6.03 -2.93 -0.81
N MET A 41 -7.11 -2.86 -0.03
CA MET A 41 -8.24 -3.78 -0.16
C MET A 41 -8.89 -3.69 -1.54
N THR A 42 -9.17 -2.46 -2.00
CA THR A 42 -9.78 -2.19 -3.32
C THR A 42 -8.94 -2.75 -4.46
N ALA A 43 -7.63 -2.51 -4.44
CA ALA A 43 -6.72 -2.98 -5.47
C ALA A 43 -6.59 -4.50 -5.46
N PHE A 44 -6.54 -5.13 -4.28
CA PHE A 44 -6.51 -6.58 -4.16
C PHE A 44 -7.76 -7.23 -4.75
N VAL A 45 -8.97 -6.82 -4.32
CA VAL A 45 -10.20 -7.44 -4.84
C VAL A 45 -10.41 -7.14 -6.34
N GLY A 46 -9.91 -5.99 -6.82
CA GLY A 46 -9.92 -5.65 -8.24
C GLY A 46 -9.01 -6.53 -9.08
N TYR A 47 -7.85 -6.90 -8.55
CA TYR A 47 -6.90 -7.78 -9.22
C TYR A 47 -7.43 -9.20 -9.40
N VAL A 48 -8.44 -9.62 -8.63
CA VAL A 48 -9.07 -10.94 -8.77
C VAL A 48 -10.03 -11.00 -9.97
N LEU A 49 -10.58 -9.86 -10.39
CA LEU A 49 -11.68 -9.80 -11.37
C LEU A 49 -11.35 -10.32 -12.77
N PRO A 50 -10.13 -10.15 -13.32
CA PRO A 50 -9.78 -10.73 -14.62
C PRO A 50 -9.78 -12.26 -14.64
N TRP A 51 -9.75 -12.91 -13.48
CA TRP A 51 -9.80 -14.36 -13.31
C TRP A 51 -8.69 -15.13 -14.06
N GLY A 52 -7.48 -14.56 -14.07
CA GLY A 52 -6.26 -15.24 -14.54
C GLY A 52 -5.60 -16.09 -13.45
N GLN A 53 -4.48 -16.74 -13.78
CA GLN A 53 -3.76 -17.60 -12.84
C GLN A 53 -3.30 -16.85 -11.59
N MET A 54 -2.64 -15.69 -11.74
CA MET A 54 -2.19 -14.90 -10.59
C MET A 54 -3.36 -14.32 -9.79
N SER A 55 -4.45 -13.92 -10.45
CA SER A 55 -5.69 -13.49 -9.80
C SER A 55 -6.25 -14.59 -8.87
N PHE A 56 -6.42 -15.80 -9.37
CA PHE A 56 -7.03 -16.91 -8.62
C PHE A 56 -6.12 -17.42 -7.49
N TRP A 57 -4.86 -17.68 -7.79
CA TRP A 57 -3.92 -18.21 -6.79
C TRP A 57 -3.53 -17.15 -5.76
N GLY A 58 -3.41 -15.89 -6.17
CA GLY A 58 -3.23 -14.76 -5.26
C GLY A 58 -4.41 -14.62 -4.30
N ALA A 59 -5.65 -14.70 -4.80
CA ALA A 59 -6.85 -14.70 -3.96
C ALA A 59 -6.82 -15.85 -2.94
N THR A 60 -6.49 -17.07 -3.41
CA THR A 60 -6.43 -18.28 -2.59
C THR A 60 -5.41 -18.15 -1.47
N VAL A 61 -4.17 -17.74 -1.77
CA VAL A 61 -3.10 -17.61 -0.77
C VAL A 61 -3.39 -16.49 0.23
N ILE A 62 -3.75 -15.29 -0.24
CA ILE A 62 -3.92 -14.10 0.61
C ILE A 62 -5.11 -14.25 1.56
N THR A 63 -6.26 -14.69 1.06
CA THR A 63 -7.44 -14.87 1.93
C THR A 63 -7.26 -16.01 2.92
N ASN A 64 -6.54 -17.08 2.55
CA ASN A 64 -6.23 -18.18 3.44
C ASN A 64 -5.29 -17.78 4.59
N LEU A 65 -4.66 -16.59 4.55
CA LEU A 65 -3.92 -16.06 5.71
C LEU A 65 -4.81 -15.91 6.95
N LEU A 66 -6.11 -15.68 6.77
CA LEU A 66 -7.08 -15.57 7.88
C LEU A 66 -7.30 -16.89 8.63
N SER A 67 -6.97 -18.04 8.04
CA SER A 67 -6.99 -19.32 8.76
C SER A 67 -5.94 -19.40 9.88
N ALA A 68 -5.00 -18.45 9.94
CA ALA A 68 -4.08 -18.32 11.07
C ALA A 68 -4.75 -17.82 12.36
N VAL A 69 -5.96 -17.24 12.28
CA VAL A 69 -6.68 -16.73 13.46
C VAL A 69 -7.12 -17.91 14.34
N PRO A 70 -6.72 -17.95 15.63
CA PRO A 70 -7.07 -19.04 16.53
C PRO A 70 -8.59 -19.21 16.65
N TYR A 71 -9.03 -20.48 16.75
CA TYR A 71 -10.41 -20.91 16.96
C TYR A 71 -11.42 -20.64 15.83
N MET A 72 -11.29 -19.54 15.09
CA MET A 72 -12.28 -19.10 14.09
C MET A 72 -11.73 -18.96 12.66
N GLY A 73 -10.44 -19.22 12.44
CA GLY A 73 -9.76 -18.97 11.16
C GLY A 73 -10.43 -19.66 9.97
N ASP A 74 -10.69 -20.97 10.05
CA ASP A 74 -11.30 -21.71 8.94
C ASP A 74 -12.71 -21.23 8.60
N ALA A 75 -13.50 -20.90 9.64
CA ALA A 75 -14.85 -20.35 9.47
C ALA A 75 -14.80 -18.98 8.78
N LEU A 76 -13.84 -18.11 9.14
CA LEU A 76 -13.66 -16.80 8.48
C LEU A 76 -13.29 -16.95 7.01
N VAL A 77 -12.38 -17.86 6.68
CA VAL A 77 -11.96 -18.11 5.29
C VAL A 77 -13.12 -18.62 4.45
N GLN A 78 -13.82 -19.65 4.91
CA GLN A 78 -14.98 -20.21 4.19
C GLN A 78 -16.12 -19.19 4.07
N TRP A 79 -16.33 -18.35 5.09
CA TRP A 79 -17.30 -17.26 5.04
C TRP A 79 -16.94 -16.24 3.97
N ILE A 80 -15.66 -15.83 3.86
CA ILE A 80 -15.18 -14.91 2.81
C ILE A 80 -15.27 -15.55 1.43
N TRP A 81 -14.98 -16.83 1.28
CA TRP A 81 -15.10 -17.52 -0.01
C TRP A 81 -16.56 -17.76 -0.42
N GLY A 82 -17.44 -18.00 0.54
CA GLY A 82 -18.80 -18.46 0.27
C GLY A 82 -18.87 -19.94 -0.10
N GLY A 83 -17.89 -20.73 0.35
CA GLY A 83 -17.69 -22.12 -0.03
C GLY A 83 -16.39 -22.66 0.54
N PHE A 84 -15.96 -23.81 0.03
CA PHE A 84 -14.75 -24.50 0.50
C PHE A 84 -13.46 -24.07 -0.20
N SER A 85 -13.58 -23.31 -1.29
CA SER A 85 -12.47 -22.78 -2.08
C SER A 85 -12.87 -21.45 -2.71
N VAL A 86 -11.89 -20.72 -3.25
CA VAL A 86 -12.17 -19.59 -4.16
C VAL A 86 -12.91 -20.12 -5.39
N ASP A 87 -14.09 -19.56 -5.67
CA ASP A 87 -14.95 -19.96 -6.79
C ASP A 87 -15.87 -18.79 -7.21
N ASN A 88 -16.87 -19.03 -8.05
CA ASN A 88 -17.81 -18.02 -8.56
C ASN A 88 -18.49 -17.20 -7.46
N ALA A 89 -18.83 -17.83 -6.33
CA ALA A 89 -19.38 -17.11 -5.17
C ALA A 89 -18.40 -16.05 -4.62
N THR A 90 -17.10 -16.31 -4.69
CA THR A 90 -16.04 -15.38 -4.29
C THR A 90 -15.84 -14.26 -5.32
N LEU A 91 -15.87 -14.60 -6.61
CA LEU A 91 -15.70 -13.61 -7.68
C LEU A 91 -16.82 -12.56 -7.67
N THR A 92 -18.07 -13.01 -7.57
CA THR A 92 -19.26 -12.14 -7.57
C THR A 92 -19.27 -11.14 -6.41
N ARG A 93 -18.92 -11.59 -5.19
CA ARG A 93 -18.79 -10.68 -4.03
C ARG A 93 -17.58 -9.75 -4.15
N PHE A 94 -16.46 -10.22 -4.68
CA PHE A 94 -15.26 -9.37 -4.85
C PHE A 94 -15.52 -8.28 -5.88
N PHE A 95 -16.30 -8.55 -6.93
CA PHE A 95 -16.80 -7.52 -7.83
C PHE A 95 -17.63 -6.46 -7.08
N ALA A 96 -18.59 -6.89 -6.26
CA ALA A 96 -19.41 -5.97 -5.47
C ALA A 96 -18.57 -5.11 -4.49
N PHE A 97 -17.60 -5.71 -3.81
CA PHE A 97 -16.67 -4.96 -2.94
C PHE A 97 -15.77 -4.02 -3.73
N HIS A 98 -15.20 -4.47 -4.85
CA HIS A 98 -14.36 -3.63 -5.69
C HIS A 98 -15.12 -2.41 -6.23
N PHE A 99 -16.41 -2.56 -6.51
CA PHE A 99 -17.27 -1.46 -6.90
C PHE A 99 -17.57 -0.50 -5.73
N LEU A 100 -17.87 -1.04 -4.53
CA LEU A 100 -18.27 -0.25 -3.36
C LEU A 100 -17.12 0.53 -2.72
N LEU A 101 -15.95 -0.10 -2.54
CA LEU A 101 -14.84 0.47 -1.76
C LEU A 101 -14.30 1.79 -2.30
N PRO A 102 -14.21 2.05 -3.62
CA PRO A 102 -13.88 3.37 -4.17
C PRO A 102 -14.76 4.51 -3.63
N PHE A 103 -16.06 4.28 -3.43
CA PHE A 103 -16.95 5.29 -2.84
C PHE A 103 -16.64 5.53 -1.36
N ALA A 104 -16.27 4.48 -0.62
CA ALA A 104 -15.80 4.62 0.76
C ALA A 104 -14.47 5.40 0.82
N ILE A 105 -13.56 5.19 -0.14
CA ILE A 105 -12.31 5.97 -0.27
C ILE A 105 -12.61 7.46 -0.49
N VAL A 106 -13.59 7.80 -1.36
CA VAL A 106 -14.00 9.19 -1.58
C VAL A 106 -14.51 9.81 -0.28
N ALA A 107 -15.39 9.11 0.46
CA ALA A 107 -15.90 9.59 1.74
C ALA A 107 -14.78 9.80 2.78
N ALA A 108 -13.86 8.85 2.90
CA ALA A 108 -12.70 8.96 3.80
C ALA A 108 -11.73 10.09 3.36
N THR A 109 -11.61 10.38 2.06
CA THR A 109 -10.80 11.49 1.55
C THR A 109 -11.40 12.84 1.93
N ILE A 110 -12.72 12.98 1.92
CA ILE A 110 -13.40 14.19 2.41
C ILE A 110 -13.10 14.40 3.89
N LEU A 111 -13.18 13.35 4.71
CA LEU A 111 -12.81 13.42 6.13
C LEU A 111 -11.33 13.78 6.32
N HIS A 112 -10.44 13.17 5.54
CA HIS A 112 -9.01 13.47 5.56
C HIS A 112 -8.73 14.95 5.27
N ALA A 113 -9.39 15.51 4.26
CA ALA A 113 -9.26 16.93 3.90
C ALA A 113 -9.88 17.86 4.95
N LEU A 114 -11.01 17.48 5.56
CA LEU A 114 -11.64 18.23 6.63
C LEU A 114 -10.69 18.40 7.82
N PHE A 115 -10.11 17.30 8.34
CA PHE A 115 -9.15 17.39 9.44
C PHE A 115 -7.86 18.14 9.06
N LEU A 116 -7.43 18.06 7.80
CA LEU A 116 -6.32 18.88 7.31
C LEU A 116 -6.67 20.38 7.32
N HIS A 117 -7.92 20.75 7.03
CA HIS A 117 -8.34 22.15 7.00
C HIS A 117 -8.46 22.78 8.39
N GLU A 118 -8.65 21.98 9.44
CA GLU A 118 -8.64 22.46 10.83
C GLU A 118 -7.27 23.03 11.25
N THR A 119 -6.17 22.45 10.77
CA THR A 119 -4.81 22.88 11.12
C THR A 119 -4.10 23.64 10.01
N GLY A 120 -4.50 23.44 8.75
CA GLY A 120 -3.76 23.86 7.58
C GLY A 120 -2.61 22.92 7.23
N SER A 121 -1.95 23.18 6.10
CA SER A 121 -0.84 22.35 5.63
C SER A 121 0.45 22.60 6.43
N ASN A 122 1.22 21.53 6.63
CA ASN A 122 2.62 21.61 7.05
C ASN A 122 3.51 22.18 5.92
N ASN A 123 4.72 22.60 6.25
CA ASN A 123 5.72 23.10 5.30
C ASN A 123 7.11 22.47 5.55
N PRO A 124 8.04 22.55 4.58
CA PRO A 124 9.34 21.91 4.70
C PRO A 124 10.20 22.33 5.89
N ALA A 125 10.03 23.55 6.43
CA ALA A 125 10.79 24.01 7.59
C ALA A 125 10.26 23.41 8.91
N GLY A 126 9.01 22.93 8.94
CA GLY A 126 8.36 22.43 10.16
C GLY A 126 8.11 23.53 11.19
N LEU A 127 8.00 24.79 10.75
CA LEU A 127 7.68 25.96 11.58
C LEU A 127 6.25 26.45 11.27
N ASN A 128 5.67 27.26 12.15
CA ASN A 128 4.39 27.90 11.84
C ASN A 128 4.55 28.84 10.62
N SER A 129 3.69 28.68 9.62
CA SER A 129 3.70 29.45 8.36
C SER A 129 2.64 30.56 8.29
N ASP A 130 1.90 30.82 9.37
CA ASP A 130 0.80 31.80 9.42
C ASP A 130 1.23 33.21 8.97
N ALA A 131 2.47 33.59 9.25
CA ALA A 131 3.01 34.91 8.88
C ALA A 131 3.24 35.09 7.37
N ASP A 132 3.29 34.00 6.59
CA ASP A 132 3.60 34.01 5.15
C ASP A 132 2.65 33.10 4.35
N LYS A 133 1.36 33.11 4.71
CA LYS A 133 0.33 32.40 3.95
C LYS A 133 0.01 33.15 2.66
N ILE A 134 -0.14 32.37 1.59
CA ILE A 134 -0.66 32.83 0.29
C ILE A 134 -1.97 32.12 -0.04
N SER A 135 -2.81 32.74 -0.85
CA SER A 135 -4.03 32.13 -1.35
C SER A 135 -3.73 30.86 -2.16
N PHE A 136 -4.60 29.85 -2.08
CA PHE A 136 -4.43 28.61 -2.83
C PHE A 136 -4.43 28.86 -4.35
N HIS A 137 -5.40 29.65 -4.82
CA HIS A 137 -5.44 30.14 -6.19
C HIS A 137 -4.77 31.51 -6.28
N PRO A 138 -3.89 31.77 -7.29
CA PRO A 138 -3.53 30.89 -8.41
C PRO A 138 -2.35 29.95 -8.14
N TYR A 139 -1.61 30.18 -7.05
CA TYR A 139 -0.28 29.60 -6.83
C TYR A 139 -0.26 28.06 -6.83
N PHE A 140 -1.04 27.45 -5.94
CA PHE A 140 -1.10 26.00 -5.82
C PHE A 140 -2.00 25.37 -6.88
N SER A 141 -3.03 26.08 -7.38
CA SER A 141 -3.86 25.59 -8.47
C SER A 141 -3.05 25.31 -9.75
N TYR A 142 -2.17 26.24 -10.16
CA TYR A 142 -1.32 26.03 -11.33
C TYR A 142 -0.17 25.05 -11.07
N LYS A 143 0.39 25.04 -9.85
CA LYS A 143 1.39 24.05 -9.47
C LYS A 143 0.83 22.62 -9.51
N ASP A 144 -0.39 22.42 -9.01
CA ASP A 144 -1.07 21.13 -9.04
C ASP A 144 -1.44 20.72 -10.47
N LEU A 145 -1.87 21.65 -11.31
CA LEU A 145 -2.09 21.39 -12.74
C LEU A 145 -0.82 20.90 -13.44
N LEU A 146 0.33 21.54 -13.18
CA LEU A 146 1.62 21.09 -13.70
C LEU A 146 1.96 19.68 -13.22
N GLY A 147 1.82 19.41 -11.92
CA GLY A 147 2.06 18.07 -11.35
C GLY A 147 1.13 17.00 -11.95
N PHE A 148 -0.14 17.34 -12.18
CA PHE A 148 -1.11 16.47 -12.83
C PHE A 148 -0.71 16.15 -14.27
N VAL A 149 -0.28 17.15 -15.06
CA VAL A 149 0.19 16.93 -16.44
C VAL A 149 1.42 16.02 -16.47
N VAL A 150 2.39 16.21 -15.56
CA VAL A 150 3.57 15.34 -15.47
C VAL A 150 3.17 13.91 -15.14
N MET A 151 2.32 13.71 -14.13
CA MET A 151 1.84 12.39 -13.73
C MET A 151 1.06 11.71 -14.86
N LEU A 152 0.13 12.43 -15.50
CA LEU A 152 -0.69 11.89 -16.60
C LEU A 152 0.17 11.54 -17.81
N THR A 153 1.20 12.33 -18.12
CA THR A 153 2.14 12.03 -19.21
C THR A 153 2.91 10.75 -18.93
N ALA A 154 3.38 10.55 -17.69
CA ALA A 154 4.07 9.32 -17.29
C ALA A 154 3.12 8.09 -17.29
N LEU A 155 1.87 8.27 -16.86
CA LEU A 155 0.85 7.21 -16.93
C LEU A 155 0.53 6.86 -18.39
N ALA A 156 0.33 7.85 -19.25
CA ALA A 156 0.04 7.67 -20.67
C ALA A 156 1.23 7.02 -21.39
N SER A 157 2.47 7.42 -21.10
CA SER A 157 3.64 6.81 -21.71
C SER A 157 3.78 5.34 -21.33
N LEU A 158 3.59 5.00 -20.05
CA LEU A 158 3.57 3.60 -19.61
C LEU A 158 2.43 2.83 -20.28
N ALA A 159 1.21 3.36 -20.25
CA ALA A 159 0.03 2.67 -20.76
C ALA A 159 0.03 2.48 -22.29
N LEU A 160 0.62 3.42 -23.05
CA LEU A 160 0.62 3.37 -24.52
C LEU A 160 1.85 2.66 -25.08
N PHE A 161 3.03 2.83 -24.47
CA PHE A 161 4.28 2.28 -25.00
C PHE A 161 4.74 0.99 -24.30
N SER A 162 4.35 0.76 -23.03
CA SER A 162 4.75 -0.44 -22.29
C SER A 162 3.64 -0.92 -21.33
N PRO A 163 2.43 -1.23 -21.84
CA PRO A 163 1.24 -1.44 -21.01
C PRO A 163 1.37 -2.57 -19.99
N ASN A 164 2.18 -3.59 -20.28
CA ASN A 164 2.34 -4.80 -19.48
C ASN A 164 3.61 -4.80 -18.63
N LEU A 165 4.40 -3.71 -18.60
CA LEU A 165 5.69 -3.66 -17.92
C LEU A 165 5.60 -3.98 -16.42
N LEU A 166 4.51 -3.59 -15.77
CA LEU A 166 4.32 -3.75 -14.33
C LEU A 166 3.42 -4.94 -13.94
N GLY A 167 2.86 -5.67 -14.91
CA GLY A 167 1.96 -6.80 -14.67
C GLY A 167 2.67 -8.14 -14.82
N ASP A 168 2.07 -9.19 -14.25
CA ASP A 168 2.59 -10.55 -14.39
C ASP A 168 2.02 -11.25 -15.65
N PRO A 169 2.88 -11.80 -16.53
CA PRO A 169 2.42 -12.49 -17.75
C PRO A 169 1.54 -13.71 -17.47
N GLU A 170 1.66 -14.36 -16.31
CA GLU A 170 0.83 -15.52 -15.94
C GLU A 170 -0.65 -15.14 -15.82
N ASN A 171 -0.96 -13.86 -15.57
CA ASN A 171 -2.36 -13.43 -15.47
C ASN A 171 -3.09 -13.31 -16.82
N PHE A 172 -2.40 -13.52 -17.95
CA PHE A 172 -3.03 -13.70 -19.26
C PHE A 172 -3.52 -15.13 -19.49
N THR A 173 -3.11 -16.09 -18.67
CA THR A 173 -3.61 -17.47 -18.69
C THR A 173 -4.86 -17.56 -17.81
N PRO A 174 -5.99 -18.10 -18.31
CA PRO A 174 -7.19 -18.31 -17.50
C PRO A 174 -6.90 -19.15 -16.25
N ALA A 175 -7.56 -18.83 -15.13
CA ALA A 175 -7.38 -19.55 -13.87
C ALA A 175 -7.64 -21.06 -14.02
N ASN A 176 -6.69 -21.86 -13.53
CA ASN A 176 -6.82 -23.30 -13.43
C ASN A 176 -6.55 -23.75 -11.99
N PRO A 177 -7.57 -24.16 -11.22
CA PRO A 177 -7.43 -24.60 -9.83
C PRO A 177 -6.54 -25.84 -9.64
N LEU A 178 -6.22 -26.57 -10.72
CA LEU A 178 -5.39 -27.77 -10.69
C LEU A 178 -3.93 -27.51 -11.09
N VAL A 179 -3.60 -26.29 -11.53
CA VAL A 179 -2.24 -25.93 -11.99
C VAL A 179 -1.79 -24.66 -11.28
N THR A 180 -0.95 -24.84 -10.28
CA THR A 180 -0.31 -23.76 -9.53
C THR A 180 0.84 -23.16 -10.35
N PRO A 181 0.91 -21.83 -10.52
CA PRO A 181 2.07 -21.17 -11.13
C PRO A 181 3.37 -21.46 -10.34
N PRO A 182 4.53 -21.48 -11.01
CA PRO A 182 5.82 -21.76 -10.35
C PRO A 182 6.17 -20.79 -9.22
N HIS A 183 5.81 -19.51 -9.37
CA HIS A 183 6.08 -18.46 -8.37
C HIS A 183 4.85 -17.57 -8.20
N ILE A 184 4.03 -17.85 -7.18
CA ILE A 184 2.88 -17.01 -6.84
C ILE A 184 3.36 -15.81 -6.02
N LYS A 185 3.12 -14.61 -6.55
CA LYS A 185 3.42 -13.33 -5.89
C LYS A 185 2.29 -12.32 -6.15
N PRO A 186 2.09 -11.34 -5.26
CA PRO A 186 1.17 -10.26 -5.53
C PRO A 186 1.79 -9.21 -6.47
N GLU A 187 0.97 -8.25 -6.88
CA GLU A 187 1.42 -7.07 -7.63
C GLU A 187 2.52 -6.29 -6.88
N TRP A 188 3.34 -5.55 -7.62
CA TRP A 188 4.60 -4.96 -7.13
C TRP A 188 4.44 -4.12 -5.85
N TYR A 189 3.32 -3.40 -5.72
CA TYR A 189 3.03 -2.53 -4.57
C TYR A 189 2.76 -3.32 -3.28
N PHE A 190 2.56 -4.64 -3.34
CA PHE A 190 2.45 -5.49 -2.15
C PHE A 190 3.72 -6.28 -1.82
N LEU A 191 4.76 -6.22 -2.67
CA LEU A 191 5.92 -7.10 -2.52
C LEU A 191 6.70 -6.87 -1.23
N PHE A 192 6.82 -5.63 -0.75
CA PHE A 192 7.52 -5.35 0.51
C PHE A 192 6.85 -6.06 1.70
N ALA A 193 5.51 -6.00 1.76
CA ALA A 193 4.73 -6.60 2.83
C ALA A 193 4.70 -8.14 2.69
N TYR A 194 4.68 -8.64 1.45
CA TYR A 194 4.81 -10.06 1.14
C TYR A 194 6.19 -10.62 1.51
N ALA A 195 7.27 -9.84 1.39
CA ALA A 195 8.59 -10.22 1.87
C ALA A 195 8.57 -10.39 3.40
N ILE A 196 8.08 -9.38 4.14
CA ILE A 196 7.95 -9.43 5.61
C ILE A 196 7.16 -10.66 6.07
N LEU A 197 6.05 -10.99 5.40
CA LEU A 197 5.24 -12.19 5.68
C LEU A 197 6.09 -13.47 5.60
N ARG A 198 6.91 -13.61 4.56
CA ARG A 198 7.71 -14.81 4.29
C ARG A 198 8.97 -14.91 5.16
N SER A 199 9.46 -13.80 5.69
CA SER A 199 10.67 -13.78 6.53
C SER A 199 10.47 -14.50 7.86
N ILE A 200 9.23 -14.60 8.35
CA ILE A 200 8.91 -15.27 9.61
C ILE A 200 8.46 -16.71 9.35
N PRO A 201 9.21 -17.74 9.81
CA PRO A 201 8.88 -19.14 9.60
C PRO A 201 7.76 -19.64 10.56
N ASN A 202 6.70 -18.85 10.70
CA ASN A 202 5.51 -19.16 11.47
C ASN A 202 4.30 -18.49 10.82
N LYS A 203 3.23 -19.25 10.53
CA LYS A 203 2.06 -18.73 9.82
C LYS A 203 1.40 -17.54 10.56
N LEU A 204 1.12 -17.69 11.86
CA LEU A 204 0.51 -16.62 12.65
C LEU A 204 1.46 -15.43 12.81
N GLY A 205 2.73 -15.68 13.11
CA GLY A 205 3.76 -14.65 13.25
C GLY A 205 3.92 -13.83 11.97
N GLY A 206 3.99 -14.49 10.81
CA GLY A 206 4.06 -13.83 9.51
C GLY A 206 2.82 -12.99 9.21
N VAL A 207 1.61 -13.50 9.51
CA VAL A 207 0.36 -12.72 9.33
C VAL A 207 0.32 -11.49 10.23
N LEU A 208 0.77 -11.62 11.48
CA LEU A 208 0.86 -10.48 12.40
C LEU A 208 1.92 -9.46 11.92
N ALA A 209 3.08 -9.91 11.45
CA ALA A 209 4.10 -9.02 10.92
C ALA A 209 3.67 -8.30 9.64
N LEU A 210 2.96 -8.99 8.74
CA LEU A 210 2.31 -8.38 7.59
C LEU A 210 1.36 -7.25 8.03
N LEU A 211 0.47 -7.53 8.99
CA LEU A 211 -0.47 -6.53 9.50
C LEU A 211 0.26 -5.34 10.14
N PHE A 212 1.27 -5.61 10.98
CA PHE A 212 2.04 -4.58 11.64
C PHE A 212 2.93 -3.77 10.69
N SER A 213 3.35 -4.32 9.54
CA SER A 213 4.09 -3.56 8.52
C SER A 213 3.32 -2.33 8.02
N ILE A 214 1.99 -2.36 8.09
CA ILE A 214 1.12 -1.23 7.75
C ILE A 214 0.67 -0.49 9.02
N LEU A 215 0.21 -1.21 10.04
CA LEU A 215 -0.34 -0.59 11.26
C LEU A 215 0.71 0.15 12.10
N VAL A 216 2.01 -0.13 11.91
CA VAL A 216 3.10 0.63 12.54
C VAL A 216 3.00 2.13 12.22
N LEU A 217 2.42 2.50 11.06
CA LEU A 217 2.19 3.91 10.71
C LEU A 217 1.32 4.63 11.76
N MET A 218 0.34 3.95 12.38
CA MET A 218 -0.48 4.56 13.44
C MET A 218 0.30 4.83 14.73
N LEU A 219 1.43 4.15 14.94
CA LEU A 219 2.30 4.35 16.10
C LEU A 219 3.29 5.50 15.92
N VAL A 220 3.58 5.90 14.67
CA VAL A 220 4.58 6.94 14.36
C VAL A 220 4.38 8.24 15.16
N PRO A 221 3.15 8.80 15.32
CA PRO A 221 2.97 10.01 16.12
C PRO A 221 3.35 9.84 17.60
N LEU A 222 3.21 8.63 18.14
CA LEU A 222 3.57 8.30 19.53
C LEU A 222 5.08 8.09 19.71
N LEU A 223 5.76 7.69 18.64
CA LEU A 223 7.20 7.45 18.62
C LEU A 223 8.03 8.73 18.35
N HIS A 224 7.37 9.88 18.18
CA HIS A 224 8.05 11.15 17.94
C HIS A 224 8.72 11.67 19.22
N THR A 225 10.06 11.63 19.25
CA THR A 225 10.86 12.08 20.40
C THR A 225 11.58 13.41 20.17
N SER A 226 11.58 13.92 18.94
CA SER A 226 12.31 15.15 18.61
C SER A 226 11.58 16.38 19.12
N LYS A 227 12.34 17.46 19.31
CA LYS A 227 11.78 18.81 19.53
C LYS A 227 11.49 19.54 18.21
N GLN A 228 11.97 19.00 17.09
CA GLN A 228 11.74 19.54 15.74
C GLN A 228 10.78 18.62 14.99
N GLN A 229 9.74 19.21 14.37
CA GLN A 229 8.67 18.46 13.71
C GLN A 229 9.18 17.58 12.56
N GLY A 230 9.87 18.18 11.58
CA GLY A 230 10.38 17.47 10.40
C GLY A 230 11.85 17.06 10.49
N LEU A 231 12.34 16.39 9.44
CA LEU A 231 13.73 15.92 9.34
C LEU A 231 14.68 16.94 8.70
N THR A 232 14.19 18.04 8.12
CA THR A 232 14.96 19.05 7.35
C THR A 232 16.25 19.53 8.04
N TYR A 233 16.24 19.65 9.37
CA TYR A 233 17.40 20.09 10.16
C TYR A 233 17.99 18.99 11.05
N ARG A 234 17.74 17.71 10.73
CA ARG A 234 18.15 16.54 11.50
C ARG A 234 18.95 15.54 10.66
N PRO A 235 20.25 15.78 10.38
CA PRO A 235 21.04 14.99 9.44
C PRO A 235 21.06 13.47 9.73
N ILE A 236 21.21 13.09 10.99
CA ILE A 236 21.18 11.68 11.41
C ILE A 236 19.82 11.04 11.08
N ALA A 237 18.73 11.75 11.34
CA ALA A 237 17.40 11.23 11.07
C ALA A 237 17.07 11.21 9.57
N GLN A 238 17.62 12.14 8.77
CA GLN A 238 17.53 12.06 7.30
C GLN A 238 18.23 10.82 6.77
N PHE A 239 19.44 10.53 7.26
CA PHE A 239 20.17 9.32 6.90
C PHE A 239 19.34 8.07 7.23
N LEU A 240 18.81 7.96 8.45
CA LEU A 240 17.94 6.84 8.84
C LEU A 240 16.66 6.74 8.01
N PHE A 241 16.04 7.87 7.63
CA PHE A 241 14.89 7.87 6.74
C PHE A 241 15.23 7.28 5.36
N TRP A 242 16.36 7.70 4.77
CA TRP A 242 16.77 7.16 3.47
C TRP A 242 17.21 5.69 3.56
N THR A 243 17.78 5.27 4.69
CA THR A 243 18.01 3.85 4.98
C THR A 243 16.69 3.08 5.01
N LEU A 244 15.64 3.60 5.66
CA LEU A 244 14.30 2.98 5.64
C LEU A 244 13.73 2.92 4.22
N VAL A 245 13.88 3.96 3.41
CA VAL A 245 13.43 3.94 2.01
C VAL A 245 14.18 2.88 1.21
N ALA A 246 15.50 2.77 1.37
CA ALA A 246 16.32 1.75 0.73
C ALA A 246 15.91 0.34 1.19
N ASP A 247 15.61 0.17 2.47
CA ASP A 247 15.15 -1.09 3.05
C ASP A 247 13.82 -1.56 2.46
N VAL A 248 12.83 -0.66 2.33
CA VAL A 248 11.55 -0.97 1.65
C VAL A 248 11.75 -1.34 0.18
N LEU A 249 12.73 -0.75 -0.51
CA LEU A 249 13.10 -1.16 -1.87
C LEU A 249 13.73 -2.55 -1.90
N ILE A 250 14.58 -2.89 -0.92
CA ILE A 250 15.15 -4.24 -0.77
C ILE A 250 14.03 -5.25 -0.51
N LEU A 251 13.12 -4.97 0.42
CA LEU A 251 11.96 -5.83 0.69
C LEU A 251 11.08 -6.01 -0.56
N THR A 252 10.87 -4.96 -1.35
CA THR A 252 10.15 -5.04 -2.62
C THR A 252 10.85 -5.97 -3.61
N TRP A 253 12.18 -5.86 -3.73
CA TRP A 253 12.98 -6.75 -4.57
C TRP A 253 12.91 -8.21 -4.08
N ILE A 254 13.16 -8.45 -2.79
CA ILE A 254 13.13 -9.79 -2.18
C ILE A 254 11.73 -10.41 -2.29
N GLY A 255 10.67 -9.62 -2.16
CA GLY A 255 9.29 -10.02 -2.40
C GLY A 255 9.09 -10.67 -3.77
N GLY A 256 9.81 -10.19 -4.79
CA GLY A 256 9.77 -10.73 -6.16
C GLY A 256 10.66 -11.95 -6.40
N MET A 257 11.53 -12.33 -5.45
CA MET A 257 12.47 -13.44 -5.59
C MET A 257 11.92 -14.76 -5.02
N PRO A 258 12.45 -15.93 -5.46
CA PRO A 258 12.10 -17.23 -4.88
C PRO A 258 12.57 -17.36 -3.43
N VAL A 259 11.96 -18.29 -2.68
CA VAL A 259 12.29 -18.55 -1.27
C VAL A 259 13.50 -19.48 -1.18
N GLU A 260 14.66 -18.95 -1.57
CA GLU A 260 15.92 -19.69 -1.66
C GLU A 260 17.08 -18.87 -1.08
N HIS A 261 18.21 -19.51 -0.78
CA HIS A 261 19.43 -18.78 -0.40
C HIS A 261 20.00 -18.01 -1.62
N PRO A 262 20.44 -16.74 -1.49
CA PRO A 262 20.57 -15.94 -0.26
C PRO A 262 19.34 -15.06 0.08
N PHE A 263 18.27 -15.12 -0.70
CA PHE A 263 17.12 -14.21 -0.54
C PHE A 263 16.38 -14.35 0.79
N VAL A 264 16.32 -15.57 1.34
CA VAL A 264 15.72 -15.82 2.65
C VAL A 264 16.40 -15.00 3.76
N ILE A 265 17.73 -15.06 3.84
CA ILE A 265 18.47 -14.36 4.90
C ILE A 265 18.47 -12.85 4.67
N ILE A 266 18.52 -12.39 3.41
CA ILE A 266 18.42 -10.95 3.11
C ILE A 266 17.06 -10.41 3.55
N GLY A 267 15.96 -11.12 3.24
CA GLY A 267 14.62 -10.72 3.67
C GLY A 267 14.37 -10.80 5.17
N GLN A 268 15.16 -11.57 5.92
CA GLN A 268 15.08 -11.64 7.39
C GLN A 268 15.87 -10.51 8.07
N ILE A 269 16.91 -10.00 7.40
CA ILE A 269 17.74 -8.90 7.91
C ILE A 269 17.09 -7.55 7.61
N ALA A 270 16.52 -7.41 6.41
CA ALA A 270 15.66 -6.29 6.02
C ALA A 270 14.33 -6.36 6.79
#